data_AF-X0V1Y7-F1
#
_entry.id   AF-X0V1Y7-F1
#
_cell.length_a   1.000
_cell.length_b   1.000
_cell.length_c   1.000
_cell.angle_alpha   90.00
_cell.angle_beta   90.00
_cell.angle_gamma   90.00
#
_symmetry.space_group_name_H-M   'P 1'
#
loop_
_entity.id
_entity.type
_entity.pdbx_description
1 polymer ?
#
loop_
_entity_poly.entity_id
_entity_poly.type
_entity_poly.pdbx_seq_one_letter_code
_entity_poly.pdbx_strand_id
1 'polypeptide(L)'
;GMIEWKDSGYYLAKDIQEVAIPSTIQEVIMARVDSLPDGAKSVLQTGSAIGREFSCELIKRVTGIPTPEMTPHLSVLRDSELLYERGIFPQATYIFRHSLTQEVAYDSLLQKRKQEIHERIGTAIEELYADRLEEFYEVLGHHYSRSENHEKAYQYLKLSGDKATQRYSSWEAFRFYKAAIDALNVLPENEQRKRRGIEVRLSMTPSMVRLAYPEDSLAILQESERLCQELGDDMSLARIASVIGVAYSLEGNTVQARKYHETAFRA
;
A
#
# COMPACT_ATOMS: atom_id res chain seq x y z
N GLY A 1 -9.05 5.28 -38.26
CA GLY A 1 -9.28 3.83 -38.13
C GLY A 1 -8.53 3.10 -39.23
N MET A 2 -8.34 1.78 -39.13
CA MET A 2 -7.63 0.96 -40.15
C MET A 2 -8.36 0.89 -41.50
N ILE A 3 -9.59 1.39 -41.55
CA ILE A 3 -10.45 1.38 -42.72
C ILE A 3 -10.89 2.82 -42.98
N GLU A 4 -10.70 3.29 -44.21
CA GLU A 4 -11.18 4.57 -44.70
C GLU A 4 -12.31 4.37 -45.70
N TRP A 5 -13.29 5.27 -45.68
CA TRP A 5 -14.33 5.30 -46.69
C TRP A 5 -13.89 6.21 -47.84
N LYS A 6 -13.75 5.65 -49.05
CA LYS A 6 -13.47 6.38 -50.31
C LYS A 6 -14.37 5.85 -51.41
N ASP A 7 -14.77 6.69 -52.35
CA ASP A 7 -15.42 6.32 -53.61
C ASP A 7 -16.35 5.09 -53.54
N SER A 8 -17.35 5.16 -52.63
CA SER A 8 -18.38 4.13 -52.41
C SER A 8 -17.91 2.77 -51.85
N GLY A 9 -16.79 2.72 -51.13
CA GLY A 9 -16.33 1.51 -50.44
C GLY A 9 -15.43 1.76 -49.23
N TYR A 10 -15.23 0.70 -48.44
CA TYR A 10 -14.30 0.64 -47.33
C TYR A 10 -12.95 0.10 -47.80
N TYR A 11 -11.88 0.86 -47.61
CA TYR A 11 -10.51 0.52 -48.02
C TYR A 11 -9.59 0.45 -46.80
N LEU A 12 -8.63 -0.49 -46.79
CA LEU A 12 -7.60 -0.50 -45.75
C LEU A 12 -6.71 0.73 -45.90
N ALA A 13 -6.63 1.55 -44.85
CA ALA A 13 -5.85 2.79 -44.84
C ALA A 13 -4.33 2.54 -44.63
N LYS A 14 -3.92 1.30 -44.35
CA LYS A 14 -2.53 0.85 -44.12
C LYS A 14 -2.31 -0.56 -44.68
N ASP A 15 -1.07 -0.92 -44.97
CA ASP A 15 -0.71 -2.28 -45.37
C ASP A 15 -0.98 -3.26 -44.22
N ILE A 16 -1.65 -4.38 -44.52
CA ILE A 16 -2.00 -5.39 -43.52
C ILE A 16 -0.76 -6.08 -42.92
N GLN A 17 0.38 -6.05 -43.63
CA GLN A 17 1.65 -6.60 -43.15
C GLN A 17 2.36 -5.70 -42.13
N GLU A 18 1.99 -4.42 -42.03
CA GLU A 18 2.49 -3.51 -40.98
C GLU A 18 1.68 -3.62 -39.67
N VAL A 19 0.58 -4.37 -39.67
CA VAL A 19 -0.30 -4.52 -38.50
C VAL A 19 0.21 -5.68 -37.66
N ALA A 20 0.96 -5.37 -36.60
CA ALA A 20 1.31 -6.34 -35.57
C ALA A 20 0.03 -6.81 -34.86
N ILE A 21 -0.34 -8.08 -35.05
CA ILE A 21 -1.45 -8.71 -34.32
C ILE A 21 -0.97 -9.00 -32.91
N PRO A 22 -1.63 -8.47 -31.86
CA PRO A 22 -1.34 -8.83 -30.48
C PRO A 22 -1.38 -10.36 -30.29
N SER A 23 -0.30 -10.90 -29.77
CA SER A 23 -0.15 -12.31 -29.42
C SER A 23 -0.79 -12.66 -28.07
N THR A 24 -1.09 -11.65 -27.24
CA THR A 24 -1.69 -11.83 -25.91
C THR A 24 -2.84 -10.86 -25.65
N ILE A 25 -3.73 -11.22 -24.71
CA ILE A 25 -4.81 -10.35 -24.24
C ILE A 25 -4.24 -9.04 -23.65
N GLN A 26 -3.10 -9.12 -22.97
CA GLN A 26 -2.39 -7.99 -22.41
C GLN A 26 -1.97 -7.00 -23.50
N GLU A 27 -1.43 -7.46 -24.63
CA GLU A 27 -1.08 -6.61 -25.76
C GLU A 27 -2.31 -5.95 -26.40
N VAL A 28 -3.45 -6.67 -26.48
CA VAL A 28 -4.72 -6.07 -26.92
C VAL A 28 -5.17 -4.95 -25.98
N ILE A 29 -5.06 -5.16 -24.66
CA ILE A 29 -5.42 -4.15 -23.66
C ILE A 29 -4.47 -2.96 -23.74
N MET A 30 -3.16 -3.20 -23.85
CA MET A 30 -2.16 -2.13 -24.00
C MET A 30 -2.44 -1.29 -25.25
N ALA A 31 -2.71 -1.91 -26.39
CA ALA A 31 -3.06 -1.19 -27.62
C ALA A 31 -4.31 -0.31 -27.46
N ARG A 32 -5.32 -0.78 -26.71
CA ARG A 32 -6.50 0.02 -26.36
C ARG A 32 -6.13 1.21 -25.47
N VAL A 33 -5.33 0.99 -24.44
CA VAL A 33 -4.86 2.05 -23.54
C VAL A 33 -4.00 3.08 -24.29
N ASP A 34 -3.15 2.64 -25.22
CA ASP A 34 -2.30 3.51 -26.04
C ASP A 34 -3.08 4.32 -27.08
N SER A 35 -4.27 3.86 -27.46
CA SER A 35 -5.16 4.60 -28.36
C SER A 35 -5.93 5.73 -27.68
N LEU A 36 -5.88 5.83 -26.34
CA LEU A 36 -6.57 6.87 -25.58
C LEU A 36 -5.88 8.23 -25.74
N PRO A 37 -6.63 9.35 -25.73
CA PRO A 37 -6.06 10.68 -25.54
C PRO A 37 -5.21 10.75 -24.26
N ASP A 38 -4.08 11.45 -24.29
CA ASP A 38 -3.10 11.49 -23.20
C ASP A 38 -3.71 11.79 -21.82
N GLY A 39 -4.65 12.72 -21.75
CA GLY A 39 -5.34 13.06 -20.49
C GLY A 39 -6.20 11.90 -19.95
N ALA A 40 -6.93 11.19 -20.83
CA ALA A 40 -7.72 10.02 -20.43
C ALA A 40 -6.82 8.84 -20.03
N LYS A 41 -5.73 8.62 -20.77
CA LYS A 41 -4.70 7.61 -20.44
C LYS A 41 -4.11 7.88 -19.06
N SER A 42 -3.72 9.12 -18.78
CA SER A 42 -3.17 9.54 -17.48
C SER A 42 -4.17 9.34 -16.32
N VAL A 43 -5.44 9.67 -16.54
CA VAL A 43 -6.52 9.43 -15.55
C VAL A 43 -6.70 7.92 -15.30
N LEU A 44 -6.71 7.09 -16.35
CA LEU A 44 -6.85 5.64 -16.22
C LEU A 44 -5.68 5.02 -15.45
N GLN A 45 -4.44 5.38 -15.80
CA GLN A 45 -3.24 4.90 -15.11
C GLN A 45 -3.17 5.38 -13.66
N THR A 46 -3.61 6.60 -13.37
CA THR A 46 -3.68 7.10 -11.98
C THR A 46 -4.77 6.35 -11.21
N GLY A 47 -5.94 6.14 -11.82
CA GLY A 47 -7.03 5.38 -11.23
C GLY A 47 -6.65 3.93 -10.93
N SER A 48 -5.82 3.30 -11.76
CA SER A 48 -5.40 1.91 -11.55
C SER A 48 -4.51 1.74 -10.31
N ALA A 49 -3.79 2.79 -9.91
CA ALA A 49 -3.02 2.85 -8.67
C ALA A 49 -3.88 3.10 -7.43
N ILE A 50 -5.05 3.75 -7.56
CA ILE A 50 -6.00 3.93 -6.45
C ILE A 50 -6.64 2.59 -6.09
N GLY A 51 -7.10 1.85 -7.09
CA GLY A 51 -7.75 0.57 -6.90
C GLY A 51 -8.76 0.26 -7.99
N ARG A 52 -9.45 -0.87 -7.83
CA ARG A 52 -10.48 -1.32 -8.79
C ARG A 52 -11.66 -0.36 -8.87
N GLU A 53 -11.96 0.33 -7.77
CA GLU A 53 -13.03 1.33 -7.66
C GLU A 53 -12.47 2.60 -7.00
N PHE A 54 -12.87 3.77 -7.52
CA PHE A 54 -12.51 5.06 -6.95
C PHE A 54 -13.61 6.10 -7.17
N SER A 55 -13.70 7.10 -6.29
CA SER A 55 -14.64 8.21 -6.44
C SER A 55 -14.12 9.27 -7.39
N CYS A 56 -15.04 10.01 -8.03
CA CYS A 56 -14.69 11.18 -8.84
C CYS A 56 -13.85 12.20 -8.05
N GLU A 57 -14.23 12.43 -6.80
CA GLU A 57 -13.54 13.41 -5.95
C GLU A 57 -12.10 12.98 -5.62
N LEU A 58 -11.86 11.70 -5.36
CA LEU A 58 -10.51 11.19 -5.08
C LEU A 58 -9.62 11.32 -6.32
N ILE A 59 -10.05 10.84 -7.49
CA ILE A 59 -9.22 10.92 -8.70
C ILE A 59 -8.93 12.37 -9.11
N LYS A 60 -9.86 13.31 -8.88
CA LYS A 60 -9.61 14.74 -9.11
C LYS A 60 -8.51 15.28 -8.22
N ARG A 61 -8.52 14.99 -6.92
CA ARG A 61 -7.46 15.45 -6.01
C ARG A 61 -6.12 14.82 -6.34
N VAL A 62 -6.12 13.51 -6.60
CA VAL A 62 -4.90 12.78 -6.94
C VAL A 62 -4.33 13.26 -8.27
N THR A 63 -5.13 13.66 -9.26
CA THR A 63 -4.62 14.16 -10.55
C THR A 63 -4.35 15.66 -10.57
N GLY A 64 -5.01 16.44 -9.70
CA GLY A 64 -5.00 17.90 -9.72
C GLY A 64 -5.87 18.52 -10.82
N ILE A 65 -6.67 17.72 -11.53
CA ILE A 65 -7.49 18.16 -12.66
C ILE A 65 -8.86 18.65 -12.13
N PRO A 66 -9.29 19.87 -12.48
CA PRO A 66 -10.59 20.39 -12.05
C PRO A 66 -11.75 19.69 -12.77
N THR A 67 -12.96 19.72 -12.18
CA THR A 67 -14.15 19.01 -12.69
C THR A 67 -14.45 19.23 -14.19
N PRO A 68 -14.40 20.47 -14.73
CA PRO A 68 -14.73 20.71 -16.13
C PRO A 68 -13.79 19.98 -17.10
N GLU A 69 -12.53 19.81 -16.72
CA GLU A 69 -11.50 19.14 -17.51
C GLU A 69 -11.48 17.62 -17.27
N MET A 70 -11.87 17.18 -16.07
CA MET A 70 -11.96 15.75 -15.71
C MET A 70 -13.10 15.04 -16.45
N THR A 71 -14.24 15.71 -16.64
CA THR A 71 -15.46 15.09 -17.18
C THR A 71 -15.26 14.51 -18.60
N PRO A 72 -14.63 15.22 -19.55
CA PRO A 72 -14.31 14.65 -20.86
C PRO A 72 -13.44 13.38 -20.79
N HIS A 73 -12.43 13.35 -19.91
CA HIS A 73 -11.57 12.19 -19.74
C HIS A 73 -12.34 10.97 -19.24
N LEU A 74 -13.16 11.13 -18.22
CA LEU A 74 -13.99 10.05 -17.69
C LEU A 74 -15.04 9.56 -18.71
N SER A 75 -15.61 10.46 -19.52
CA SER A 75 -16.49 10.08 -20.62
C SER A 75 -15.77 9.18 -21.62
N VAL A 76 -14.58 9.58 -22.08
CA VAL A 76 -13.78 8.77 -23.01
C VAL A 76 -13.48 7.38 -22.44
N LEU A 77 -13.12 7.28 -21.16
CA LEU A 77 -12.84 5.98 -20.52
C LEU A 77 -14.07 5.09 -20.39
N ARG A 78 -15.25 5.69 -20.18
CA ARG A 78 -16.54 4.98 -20.16
C ARG A 78 -16.96 4.53 -21.55
N ASP A 79 -16.87 5.42 -22.53
CA ASP A 79 -17.24 5.17 -23.93
C ASP A 79 -16.30 4.14 -24.58
N SER A 80 -15.05 4.05 -24.09
CA SER A 80 -14.08 3.01 -24.44
C SER A 80 -14.27 1.69 -23.68
N GLU A 81 -15.31 1.57 -22.85
CA GLU A 81 -15.63 0.42 -21.99
C GLU A 81 -14.51 -0.02 -21.03
N LEU A 82 -13.61 0.90 -20.66
CA LEU A 82 -12.52 0.61 -19.70
C LEU A 82 -13.00 0.79 -18.26
N LEU A 83 -13.84 1.80 -18.04
CA LEU A 83 -14.51 2.08 -16.77
C LEU A 83 -16.03 2.00 -16.94
N TYR A 84 -16.74 1.69 -15.87
CA TYR A 84 -18.17 1.99 -15.76
C TYR A 84 -18.42 2.94 -14.60
N GLU A 85 -19.45 3.76 -14.76
CA GLU A 85 -19.88 4.74 -13.76
C GLU A 85 -21.02 4.17 -12.93
N ARG A 86 -20.96 4.36 -11.61
CA ARG A 86 -22.01 3.99 -10.67
C ARG A 86 -22.39 5.19 -9.81
N GLY A 87 -23.69 5.40 -9.63
CA GLY A 87 -24.23 6.53 -8.87
C GLY A 87 -24.43 7.77 -9.72
N ILE A 88 -24.60 8.92 -9.07
CA ILE A 88 -24.87 10.21 -9.72
C ILE A 88 -23.83 11.22 -9.23
N PHE A 89 -23.36 12.08 -10.14
CA PHE A 89 -22.45 13.17 -9.82
C PHE A 89 -22.98 14.07 -8.68
N PRO A 90 -22.15 14.52 -7.72
CA PRO A 90 -20.69 14.33 -7.61
C PRO A 90 -20.25 13.05 -6.90
N GLN A 91 -21.20 12.24 -6.41
CA GLN A 91 -20.93 11.01 -5.66
C GLN A 91 -20.72 9.79 -6.56
N ALA A 92 -20.50 10.02 -7.87
CA ALA A 92 -20.24 8.97 -8.82
C ALA A 92 -18.92 8.27 -8.50
N THR A 93 -18.95 6.93 -8.53
CA THR A 93 -17.75 6.10 -8.50
C THR A 93 -17.49 5.49 -9.86
N TYR A 94 -16.21 5.31 -10.16
CA TYR A 94 -15.74 4.71 -11.39
C TYR A 94 -15.07 3.39 -11.05
N ILE A 95 -15.39 2.36 -11.83
CA ILE A 95 -14.96 1.01 -11.56
C ILE A 95 -14.36 0.41 -12.83
N PHE A 96 -13.19 -0.19 -12.70
CA PHE A 96 -12.57 -0.93 -13.80
C PHE A 96 -13.46 -2.10 -14.20
N ARG A 97 -13.78 -2.16 -15.49
CA ARG A 97 -14.66 -3.20 -16.04
C ARG A 97 -14.02 -4.59 -15.90
N HIS A 98 -12.70 -4.67 -16.06
CA HIS A 98 -11.91 -5.88 -15.90
C HIS A 98 -10.69 -5.62 -15.01
N SER A 99 -10.39 -6.56 -14.10
CA SER A 99 -9.20 -6.48 -13.24
C SER A 99 -7.91 -6.46 -14.06
N LEU A 100 -7.85 -7.22 -15.17
CA LEU A 100 -6.68 -7.24 -16.05
C LEU A 100 -6.43 -5.88 -16.71
N THR A 101 -7.48 -5.09 -16.99
CA THR A 101 -7.31 -3.72 -17.50
C THR A 101 -6.66 -2.81 -16.47
N GLN A 102 -7.07 -2.92 -15.20
CA GLN A 102 -6.45 -2.19 -14.10
C GLN A 102 -4.96 -2.56 -13.98
N GLU A 103 -4.66 -3.86 -13.97
CA GLU A 103 -3.29 -4.38 -13.85
C GLU A 103 -2.41 -3.88 -14.99
N VAL A 104 -2.84 -4.05 -16.25
CA VAL A 104 -2.09 -3.58 -17.42
C VAL A 104 -1.89 -2.06 -17.40
N ALA A 105 -2.91 -1.28 -17.02
CA ALA A 105 -2.79 0.17 -16.90
C ALA A 105 -1.80 0.56 -15.79
N TYR A 106 -1.85 -0.11 -14.63
CA TYR A 106 -0.92 0.14 -13.53
C TYR A 106 0.52 -0.26 -13.90
N ASP A 107 0.71 -1.41 -14.55
CA ASP A 107 2.04 -1.91 -14.89
C ASP A 107 2.70 -1.19 -16.07
N SER A 108 1.92 -0.46 -16.86
CA SER A 108 2.46 0.49 -17.84
C SER A 108 3.15 1.71 -17.21
N LEU A 109 2.96 1.96 -15.92
CA LEU A 109 3.62 3.07 -15.21
C LEU A 109 5.06 2.74 -14.84
N LEU A 110 5.97 3.68 -15.10
CA LEU A 110 7.34 3.62 -14.59
C LEU A 110 7.35 3.67 -13.06
N GLN A 111 8.35 3.02 -12.44
CA GLN A 111 8.44 2.90 -10.98
C GLN A 111 8.39 4.25 -10.24
N LYS A 112 9.14 5.25 -10.73
CA LYS A 112 9.12 6.60 -10.15
C LYS A 112 7.72 7.22 -10.18
N ARG A 113 6.99 7.01 -11.29
CA ARG A 113 5.63 7.52 -11.44
C ARG A 113 4.65 6.80 -10.51
N LYS A 114 4.80 5.49 -10.31
CA LYS A 114 4.03 4.73 -9.30
C LYS A 114 4.24 5.36 -7.91
N GLN A 115 5.49 5.62 -7.51
CA GLN A 115 5.80 6.23 -6.21
C GLN A 115 5.14 7.61 -6.02
N GLU A 116 5.25 8.49 -7.01
CA GLU A 116 4.61 9.82 -6.99
C GLU A 116 3.08 9.72 -6.88
N ILE A 117 2.45 8.80 -7.63
CA ILE A 117 1.01 8.62 -7.59
C ILE A 117 0.60 8.10 -6.21
N HIS A 118 1.31 7.11 -5.65
CA HIS A 118 1.03 6.58 -4.32
C HIS A 118 1.12 7.64 -3.22
N GLU A 119 2.11 8.53 -3.26
CA GLU A 119 2.22 9.69 -2.34
C GLU A 119 0.98 10.61 -2.43
N ARG A 120 0.56 10.92 -3.66
CA ARG A 120 -0.59 11.79 -3.93
C ARG A 120 -1.90 11.13 -3.49
N ILE A 121 -2.04 9.82 -3.64
CA ILE A 121 -3.21 9.08 -3.17
C ILE A 121 -3.29 9.14 -1.65
N GLY A 122 -2.20 8.84 -0.94
CA GLY A 122 -2.17 8.93 0.52
C GLY A 122 -2.58 10.32 1.00
N THR A 123 -1.98 11.36 0.41
CA THR A 123 -2.26 12.75 0.76
C THR A 123 -3.73 13.13 0.48
N ALA A 124 -4.28 12.72 -0.66
CA ALA A 124 -5.68 13.00 -0.98
C ALA A 124 -6.66 12.30 -0.02
N ILE A 125 -6.35 11.07 0.41
CA ILE A 125 -7.15 10.35 1.41
C ILE A 125 -7.09 11.05 2.76
N GLU A 126 -5.90 11.51 3.19
CA GLU A 126 -5.75 12.28 4.42
C GLU A 126 -6.61 13.55 4.45
N GLU A 127 -6.62 14.29 3.34
CA GLU A 127 -7.41 15.52 3.21
C GLU A 127 -8.91 15.26 3.14
N LEU A 128 -9.34 14.25 2.36
CA LEU A 128 -10.76 13.96 2.14
C LEU A 128 -11.45 13.33 3.34
N TYR A 129 -10.70 12.62 4.16
CA TYR A 129 -11.24 11.80 5.24
C TYR A 129 -10.61 12.11 6.59
N ALA A 130 -10.14 13.35 6.78
CA ALA A 130 -9.48 13.83 8.00
C ALA A 130 -10.24 13.48 9.29
N ASP A 131 -11.58 13.55 9.28
CA ASP A 131 -12.42 13.28 10.46
C ASP A 131 -12.62 11.78 10.75
N ARG A 132 -12.16 10.89 9.87
CA ARG A 132 -12.36 9.43 9.97
C ARG A 132 -11.17 8.64 9.42
N LEU A 133 -9.95 9.15 9.60
CA LEU A 133 -8.72 8.52 9.09
C LEU A 133 -8.52 7.08 9.58
N GLU A 134 -9.04 6.74 10.76
CA GLU A 134 -8.99 5.38 11.29
C GLU A 134 -9.60 4.35 10.34
N GLU A 135 -10.63 4.72 9.55
CA GLU A 135 -11.22 3.84 8.53
C GLU A 135 -10.23 3.50 7.41
N PHE A 136 -9.19 4.32 7.22
CA PHE A 136 -8.27 4.28 6.09
C PHE A 136 -6.82 3.93 6.46
N TYR A 137 -6.49 3.65 7.73
CA TYR A 137 -5.10 3.37 8.14
C TYR A 137 -4.41 2.30 7.29
N GLU A 138 -5.09 1.19 7.00
CA GLU A 138 -4.53 0.09 6.22
C GLU A 138 -4.26 0.51 4.77
N VAL A 139 -5.16 1.30 4.19
CA VAL A 139 -5.05 1.84 2.83
C VAL A 139 -3.93 2.89 2.75
N LEU A 140 -3.86 3.79 3.73
CA LEU A 140 -2.79 4.78 3.85
C LEU A 140 -1.43 4.12 4.01
N GLY A 141 -1.31 3.09 4.85
CA GLY A 141 -0.09 2.29 4.99
C GLY A 141 0.30 1.61 3.68
N HIS A 142 -0.67 1.09 2.92
CA HIS A 142 -0.43 0.49 1.61
C HIS A 142 0.12 1.51 0.58
N HIS A 143 -0.46 2.71 0.50
CA HIS A 143 0.00 3.71 -0.46
C HIS A 143 1.34 4.31 -0.03
N TYR A 144 1.50 4.72 1.23
CA TYR A 144 2.76 5.30 1.66
C TYR A 144 3.93 4.31 1.62
N SER A 145 3.71 3.01 1.85
CA SER A 145 4.76 1.98 1.67
C SER A 145 5.24 1.82 0.21
N ARG A 146 4.44 2.29 -0.76
CA ARG A 146 4.79 2.31 -2.20
C ARG A 146 5.26 3.68 -2.67
N SER A 147 5.29 4.67 -1.78
CA SER A 147 5.86 5.99 -2.01
C SER A 147 7.29 6.08 -1.45
N GLU A 148 7.90 7.26 -1.52
CA GLU A 148 9.17 7.55 -0.83
C GLU A 148 8.96 8.03 0.62
N ASN A 149 7.71 8.19 1.07
CA ASN A 149 7.39 8.70 2.40
C ASN A 149 7.35 7.59 3.45
N HIS A 150 8.54 7.09 3.79
CA HIS A 150 8.73 6.01 4.77
C HIS A 150 8.27 6.39 6.19
N GLU A 151 8.27 7.67 6.53
CA GLU A 151 7.78 8.19 7.80
C GLU A 151 6.27 7.96 7.95
N LYS A 152 5.48 8.38 6.96
CA LYS A 152 4.03 8.11 6.96
C LYS A 152 3.72 6.63 6.77
N ALA A 153 4.52 5.90 6.00
CA ALA A 153 4.38 4.45 5.88
C ALA A 153 4.49 3.79 7.26
N TYR A 154 5.54 4.09 8.03
CA TYR A 154 5.69 3.60 9.41
C TYR A 154 4.48 3.97 10.28
N GLN A 155 4.07 5.24 10.27
CA GLN A 155 2.97 5.74 11.09
C GLN A 155 1.68 4.97 10.85
N TYR A 156 1.23 4.89 9.59
CA TYR A 156 -0.04 4.24 9.26
C TYR A 156 0.01 2.72 9.34
N LEU A 157 1.16 2.09 9.08
CA LEU A 157 1.32 0.65 9.29
C LEU A 157 1.31 0.29 10.78
N LYS A 158 1.93 1.10 11.66
CA LYS A 158 1.82 0.93 13.11
C LYS A 158 0.35 1.07 13.56
N LEU A 159 -0.33 2.13 13.14
CA LEU A 159 -1.75 2.35 13.48
C LEU A 159 -2.65 1.21 12.97
N SER A 160 -2.36 0.66 11.79
CA SER A 160 -3.03 -0.54 11.25
C SER A 160 -2.80 -1.77 12.14
N GLY A 161 -1.56 -1.95 12.62
CA GLY A 161 -1.22 -3.01 13.57
C GLY A 161 -1.95 -2.85 14.91
N ASP A 162 -2.03 -1.63 15.43
CA ASP A 162 -2.75 -1.30 16.66
C ASP A 162 -4.25 -1.62 16.51
N LYS A 163 -4.87 -1.16 15.42
CA LYS A 163 -6.29 -1.41 15.08
C LYS A 163 -6.58 -2.91 14.90
N ALA A 164 -5.73 -3.64 14.20
CA ALA A 164 -5.87 -5.10 14.05
C ALA A 164 -5.70 -5.84 15.39
N THR A 165 -4.81 -5.34 16.27
CA THR A 165 -4.64 -5.86 17.64
C THR A 165 -5.91 -5.71 18.46
N GLN A 166 -6.56 -4.54 18.39
CA GLN A 166 -7.83 -4.27 19.08
C GLN A 166 -8.98 -5.16 18.57
N ARG A 167 -8.93 -5.57 17.31
CA ARG A 167 -9.90 -6.50 16.69
C ARG A 167 -9.51 -7.98 16.83
N TYR A 168 -8.48 -8.29 17.61
CA TYR A 168 -7.94 -9.65 17.83
C TYR A 168 -7.46 -10.36 16.56
N SER A 169 -7.24 -9.64 15.46
CA SER A 169 -6.71 -10.20 14.21
C SER A 169 -5.18 -10.29 14.28
N SER A 170 -4.69 -11.30 15.00
CA SER A 170 -3.28 -11.39 15.39
C SER A 170 -2.32 -11.51 14.20
N TRP A 171 -2.70 -12.26 13.16
CA TRP A 171 -1.90 -12.38 11.93
C TRP A 171 -1.86 -11.07 11.13
N GLU A 172 -2.94 -10.31 11.07
CA GLU A 172 -2.96 -8.99 10.42
C GLU A 172 -2.10 -8.00 11.20
N ALA A 173 -2.27 -7.94 12.52
CA ALA A 173 -1.46 -7.10 13.39
C ALA A 173 0.04 -7.40 13.23
N PHE A 174 0.43 -8.68 13.30
CA PHE A 174 1.82 -9.10 13.12
C PHE A 174 2.39 -8.65 11.76
N ARG A 175 1.63 -8.83 10.66
CA ARG A 175 2.04 -8.39 9.32
C ARG A 175 2.20 -6.87 9.23
N PHE A 176 1.26 -6.09 9.77
CA PHE A 176 1.34 -4.63 9.75
C PHE A 176 2.52 -4.10 10.57
N TYR A 177 2.77 -4.65 11.76
CA TYR A 177 3.92 -4.25 12.56
C TYR A 177 5.26 -4.63 11.90
N LYS A 178 5.36 -5.79 11.24
CA LYS A 178 6.57 -6.16 10.47
C LYS A 178 6.81 -5.15 9.35
N ALA A 179 5.78 -4.82 8.57
CA ALA A 179 5.87 -3.81 7.51
C ALA A 179 6.21 -2.42 8.07
N ALA A 180 5.71 -2.05 9.25
CA ALA A 180 6.08 -0.81 9.92
C ALA A 180 7.56 -0.79 10.31
N ILE A 181 8.10 -1.89 10.83
CA ILE A 181 9.53 -2.05 11.13
C ILE A 181 10.37 -1.90 9.85
N ASP A 182 9.94 -2.52 8.75
CA ASP A 182 10.63 -2.42 7.46
C ASP A 182 10.68 -0.97 6.95
N ALA A 183 9.55 -0.25 6.99
CA ALA A 183 9.49 1.17 6.64
C ALA A 183 10.38 2.04 7.55
N LEU A 184 10.35 1.79 8.86
CA LEU A 184 11.19 2.48 9.83
C LEU A 184 12.68 2.24 9.58
N ASN A 185 13.05 1.05 9.08
CA ASN A 185 14.45 0.69 8.83
C ASN A 185 15.09 1.40 7.65
N VAL A 186 14.29 1.94 6.72
CA VAL A 186 14.77 2.77 5.61
C VAL A 186 15.20 4.16 6.09
N LEU A 187 14.62 4.65 7.19
CA LEU A 187 14.93 5.97 7.72
C LEU A 187 16.35 6.04 8.34
N PRO A 188 17.02 7.20 8.26
CA PRO A 188 18.33 7.38 8.89
C PRO A 188 18.32 7.00 10.37
N GLU A 189 19.37 6.31 10.81
CA GLU A 189 19.48 5.91 12.21
C GLU A 189 19.72 7.14 13.11
N ASN A 190 18.83 7.33 14.07
CA ASN A 190 18.94 8.33 15.13
C ASN A 190 18.20 7.83 16.39
N GLU A 191 18.34 8.53 17.50
CA GLU A 191 17.72 8.14 18.77
C GLU A 191 16.19 7.96 18.66
N GLN A 192 15.52 8.85 17.93
CA GLN A 192 14.07 8.79 17.74
C GLN A 192 13.63 7.54 16.98
N ARG A 193 14.36 7.15 15.91
CA ARG A 193 14.11 5.91 15.17
C ARG A 193 14.30 4.70 16.08
N LYS A 194 15.33 4.68 16.93
CA LYS A 194 15.56 3.58 17.89
C LYS A 194 14.40 3.45 18.87
N ARG A 195 13.95 4.57 19.48
CA ARG A 195 12.80 4.61 20.39
C ARG A 195 11.52 4.09 19.72
N ARG A 196 11.22 4.54 18.50
CA ARG A 196 10.10 4.05 17.69
C ARG A 196 10.22 2.56 17.34
N GLY A 197 11.44 2.09 17.12
CA GLY A 197 11.76 0.69 16.85
C GLY A 197 11.49 -0.23 18.04
N ILE A 198 11.74 0.25 19.26
CA ILE A 198 11.38 -0.44 20.51
C ILE A 198 9.85 -0.43 20.67
N GLU A 199 9.21 0.74 20.51
CA GLU A 199 7.77 0.92 20.69
C GLU A 199 6.93 -0.03 19.79
N VAL A 200 7.26 -0.09 18.49
CA VAL A 200 6.50 -0.94 17.55
C VAL A 200 6.67 -2.43 17.87
N ARG A 201 7.86 -2.85 18.29
CA ARG A 201 8.14 -4.25 18.69
C ARG A 201 7.42 -4.61 19.98
N LEU A 202 7.37 -3.71 20.97
CA LEU A 202 6.55 -3.87 22.18
C LEU A 202 5.06 -3.98 21.83
N SER A 203 4.56 -3.15 20.92
CA SER A 203 3.15 -3.16 20.47
C SER A 203 2.77 -4.46 19.74
N MET A 204 3.74 -5.11 19.10
CA MET A 204 3.60 -6.39 18.40
C MET A 204 3.53 -7.61 19.34
N THR A 205 4.05 -7.50 20.57
CA THR A 205 4.15 -8.62 21.53
C THR A 205 2.83 -9.36 21.79
N PRO A 206 1.64 -8.72 21.94
CA PRO A 206 0.41 -9.46 22.21
C PRO A 206 0.01 -10.36 21.04
N SER A 207 0.31 -9.93 19.81
CA SER A 207 0.05 -10.70 18.60
C SER A 207 1.02 -11.87 18.47
N MET A 208 2.30 -11.70 18.84
CA MET A 208 3.25 -12.82 18.91
C MET A 208 2.81 -13.89 19.89
N VAL A 209 2.42 -13.51 21.11
CA VAL A 209 1.97 -14.45 22.15
C VAL A 209 0.76 -15.27 21.68
N ARG A 210 -0.26 -14.62 21.10
CA ARG A 210 -1.46 -15.31 20.59
C ARG A 210 -1.18 -16.26 19.42
N LEU A 211 -0.14 -15.96 18.63
CA LEU A 211 0.30 -16.79 17.51
C LEU A 211 1.34 -17.85 17.92
N ALA A 212 1.61 -17.99 19.23
CA ALA A 212 2.66 -18.87 19.75
C ALA A 212 4.04 -18.60 19.11
N TYR A 213 4.40 -17.32 19.00
CA TYR A 213 5.70 -16.84 18.50
C TYR A 213 6.02 -17.35 17.09
N PRO A 214 5.41 -16.76 16.04
CA PRO A 214 5.70 -17.12 14.66
C PRO A 214 7.18 -16.89 14.32
N GLU A 215 7.62 -17.43 13.18
CA GLU A 215 9.01 -17.30 12.70
C GLU A 215 9.52 -15.85 12.77
N ASP A 216 10.82 -15.71 13.04
CA ASP A 216 11.53 -14.45 13.30
C ASP A 216 11.19 -13.73 14.63
N SER A 217 10.20 -14.16 15.42
CA SER A 217 9.77 -13.43 16.62
C SER A 217 10.91 -13.17 17.61
N LEU A 218 11.76 -14.17 17.87
CA LEU A 218 12.92 -14.02 18.74
C LEU A 218 13.93 -12.99 18.20
N ALA A 219 14.27 -13.06 16.91
CA ALA A 219 15.20 -12.11 16.28
C ALA A 219 14.65 -10.67 16.33
N ILE A 220 13.35 -10.50 16.09
CA ILE A 220 12.68 -9.20 16.20
C ILE A 220 12.80 -8.65 17.63
N LEU A 221 12.55 -9.47 18.66
CA LEU A 221 12.61 -9.05 20.06
C LEU A 221 14.05 -8.79 20.53
N GLN A 222 15.02 -9.60 20.12
CA GLN A 222 16.44 -9.40 20.42
C GLN A 222 16.99 -8.10 19.84
N GLU A 223 16.53 -7.70 18.66
CA GLU A 223 16.86 -6.38 18.12
C GLU A 223 16.29 -5.26 19.00
N SER A 224 15.10 -5.45 19.60
CA SER A 224 14.59 -4.48 20.59
C SER A 224 15.44 -4.45 21.86
N GLU A 225 15.93 -5.60 22.34
CA GLU A 225 16.84 -5.69 23.48
C GLU A 225 18.12 -4.88 23.23
N ARG A 226 18.76 -5.07 22.06
CA ARG A 226 19.94 -4.28 21.65
C ARG A 226 19.66 -2.78 21.68
N LEU A 227 18.54 -2.35 21.08
CA LEU A 227 18.15 -0.94 21.05
C LEU A 227 17.90 -0.37 22.45
N CYS A 228 17.24 -1.12 23.35
CA CYS A 228 17.03 -0.70 24.72
C CYS A 228 18.36 -0.50 25.47
N GLN A 229 19.32 -1.42 25.29
CA GLN A 229 20.64 -1.33 25.91
C GLN A 229 21.43 -0.12 25.42
N GLU A 230 21.40 0.17 24.12
CA GLU A 230 22.07 1.34 23.54
C GLU A 230 21.50 2.67 24.04
N LEU A 231 20.19 2.71 24.33
CA LEU A 231 19.50 3.89 24.82
C LEU A 231 19.48 4.01 26.35
N GLY A 232 19.87 2.95 27.07
CA GLY A 232 19.68 2.87 28.53
C GLY A 232 18.20 2.90 28.95
N ASP A 233 17.31 2.30 28.15
CA ASP A 233 15.88 2.21 28.46
C ASP A 233 15.57 0.91 29.22
N ASP A 234 15.88 0.93 30.53
CA ASP A 234 15.73 -0.23 31.41
C ASP A 234 14.27 -0.71 31.52
N MET A 235 13.31 0.21 31.51
CA MET A 235 11.88 -0.11 31.54
C MET A 235 11.42 -0.91 30.32
N SER A 236 11.82 -0.48 29.12
CA SER A 236 11.52 -1.22 27.89
C SER A 236 12.33 -2.51 27.81
N LEU A 237 13.57 -2.53 28.31
CA LEU A 237 14.41 -3.73 28.38
C LEU A 237 13.74 -4.81 29.23
N ALA A 238 13.25 -4.46 30.43
CA ALA A 238 12.57 -5.40 31.32
C ALA A 238 11.36 -6.06 30.64
N ARG A 239 10.55 -5.26 29.95
CA ARG A 239 9.37 -5.73 29.21
C ARG A 239 9.73 -6.66 28.07
N ILE A 240 10.72 -6.30 27.25
CA ILE A 240 11.19 -7.14 26.15
C ILE A 240 11.79 -8.46 26.66
N ALA A 241 12.64 -8.38 27.69
CA ALA A 241 13.27 -9.56 28.30
C ALA A 241 12.22 -10.53 28.85
N SER A 242 11.14 -10.03 29.46
CA SER A 242 10.02 -10.86 29.90
C SER A 242 9.38 -11.64 28.74
N VAL A 243 9.12 -10.97 27.61
CA VAL A 243 8.50 -11.59 26.43
C VAL A 243 9.42 -12.62 25.78
N ILE A 244 10.74 -12.35 25.71
CA ILE A 244 11.74 -13.31 25.22
C ILE A 244 11.82 -14.54 26.15
N GLY A 245 11.77 -14.33 27.47
CA GLY A 245 11.76 -15.43 28.44
C GLY A 245 10.57 -16.37 28.26
N VAL A 246 9.38 -15.81 27.98
CA VAL A 246 8.18 -16.61 27.66
C VAL A 246 8.36 -17.38 26.34
N ALA A 247 8.94 -16.76 25.31
CA ALA A 247 9.21 -17.44 24.03
C ALA A 247 10.08 -18.69 24.24
N TYR A 248 11.22 -18.53 24.93
CA TYR A 248 12.10 -19.66 25.25
C TYR A 248 11.46 -20.71 26.15
N SER A 249 10.55 -20.31 27.04
CA SER A 249 9.80 -21.25 27.88
C SER A 249 8.91 -22.17 27.04
N LEU A 250 8.25 -21.62 26.01
CA LEU A 250 7.41 -22.39 25.09
C LEU A 250 8.23 -23.32 24.18
N GLU A 251 9.44 -22.92 23.81
CA GLU A 251 10.40 -23.77 23.09
C GLU A 251 11.06 -24.84 23.97
N GLY A 252 10.84 -24.80 25.29
CA GLY A 252 11.47 -25.73 26.25
C GLY A 252 12.92 -25.39 26.61
N ASN A 253 13.44 -24.23 26.20
CA ASN A 253 14.78 -23.77 26.54
C ASN A 253 14.80 -23.08 27.91
N THR A 254 14.69 -23.87 28.98
CA THR A 254 14.54 -23.36 30.35
C THR A 254 15.74 -22.54 30.84
N VAL A 255 16.94 -22.79 30.32
CA VAL A 255 18.16 -22.04 30.67
C VAL A 255 18.08 -20.61 30.16
N GLN A 256 17.73 -20.42 28.88
CA GLN A 256 17.55 -19.07 28.33
C GLN A 256 16.33 -18.37 28.92
N ALA A 257 15.22 -19.09 29.09
CA ALA A 257 14.02 -18.55 29.73
C ALA A 257 14.34 -17.96 31.11
N ARG A 258 15.02 -18.72 31.98
CA ARG A 258 15.42 -18.25 33.32
C ARG A 258 16.30 -17.01 33.25
N LYS A 259 17.31 -17.01 32.37
CA LYS A 259 18.21 -15.86 32.18
C LYS A 259 17.43 -14.60 31.84
N TYR A 260 16.52 -14.68 30.88
CA TYR A 260 15.71 -13.55 30.44
C TYR A 260 14.71 -13.08 31.49
N HIS A 261 14.10 -14.00 32.26
CA HIS A 261 13.26 -13.63 33.40
C HIS A 261 14.05 -12.97 34.53
N GLU A 262 15.29 -13.39 34.81
CA GLU A 262 16.17 -12.73 35.77
C GLU A 262 16.58 -11.34 35.29
N THR A 263 16.88 -11.16 34.00
CA THR A 263 17.12 -9.83 33.40
C THR A 263 15.89 -8.93 33.58
N ALA A 264 14.69 -9.44 33.27
CA ALA A 264 13.45 -8.69 33.39
C ALA A 264 13.13 -8.26 34.84
N PHE A 265 13.59 -9.02 35.84
CA PHE A 265 13.41 -8.68 37.24
C PHE A 265 14.45 -7.67 37.78
N ARG A 266 15.63 -7.60 37.15
CA ARG A 266 16.76 -6.78 37.61
C ARG A 266 16.86 -5.42 36.95
N ALA A 267 16.31 -5.28 35.74
CA ALA A 267 16.16 -4.01 35.03
C ALA A 267 15.06 -3.16 35.68
#